data_AF-D5SMJ7-F1
#
_entry.id   AF-D5SMJ7-F1
#
_cell.length_a   1.000
_cell.length_b   1.000
_cell.length_c   1.000
_cell.angle_alpha   90.00
_cell.angle_beta   90.00
_cell.angle_gamma   90.00
#
_symmetry.space_group_name_H-M   'P 1'
#
loop_
_entity.id
_entity.type
_entity.pdbx_description
1 polymer ?
#
loop_
_entity_poly.entity_id
_entity_poly.type
_entity_poly.pdbx_seq_one_letter_code
_entity_poly.pdbx_strand_id
1 'polypeptide(L)'
;MSEASPASGEPFDLQKLQQLFELMEKHDLSEVNLKNGPEHIRLRRGSSTVTVAAPAPTYLPAPAAPVASAPAAAAPAVATSAAPAAEAGLIDIKSPTVGTFYTSPTPEDPAFVNVGSTVGPQTVVCIIEAMKVFNQIPAEVSGTIAAVLVKNGDPVEYGQPLFRVRP
;
A
#
# COMPACT_ATOMS: atom_id res chain seq x y z
N MET A 1 -54.17 8.69 -27.12
CA MET A 1 -54.06 7.54 -26.20
C MET A 1 -52.80 6.81 -26.63
N SER A 2 -51.63 7.28 -26.15
CA SER A 2 -51.01 6.85 -24.88
C SER A 2 -50.55 5.40 -25.00
N GLU A 3 -49.29 5.02 -24.82
CA GLU A 3 -48.02 5.70 -24.62
C GLU A 3 -47.00 4.57 -24.85
N ALA A 4 -45.93 4.81 -25.61
CA ALA A 4 -44.86 3.83 -25.75
C ALA A 4 -44.02 3.85 -24.46
N SER A 5 -44.01 2.77 -23.69
CA SER A 5 -43.09 2.58 -22.56
C SER A 5 -41.81 1.89 -23.05
N PRO A 6 -40.65 2.58 -23.10
CA PRO A 6 -39.38 1.90 -23.25
C PRO A 6 -38.83 1.45 -21.88
N ALA A 7 -38.34 0.22 -21.87
CA ALA A 7 -37.26 -0.34 -21.06
C ALA A 7 -37.07 0.21 -19.64
N SER A 8 -37.51 -0.57 -18.64
CA SER A 8 -36.98 -0.49 -17.29
C SER A 8 -35.48 -0.81 -17.36
N GLY A 9 -34.64 0.20 -17.14
CA GLY A 9 -33.20 0.08 -17.14
C GLY A 9 -32.74 -0.65 -15.88
N GLU A 10 -32.62 -1.97 -15.94
CA GLU A 10 -31.83 -2.69 -14.96
C GLU A 10 -30.33 -2.40 -15.23
N PRO A 11 -29.56 -1.97 -14.21
CA PRO A 11 -28.13 -1.67 -14.37
C PRO A 11 -27.30 -2.94 -14.66
N PHE A 12 -27.92 -4.13 -14.61
CA PHE A 12 -27.28 -5.45 -14.71
C PHE A 12 -27.83 -6.30 -15.85
N ASP A 13 -28.12 -5.67 -16.98
CA ASP A 13 -28.43 -6.38 -18.21
C ASP A 13 -27.21 -7.20 -18.69
N LEU A 14 -27.44 -8.47 -19.05
CA LEU A 14 -26.43 -9.36 -19.63
C LEU A 14 -25.76 -8.74 -20.87
N GLN A 15 -26.49 -7.93 -21.64
CA GLN A 15 -25.92 -7.23 -22.79
C GLN A 15 -24.86 -6.19 -22.38
N LYS A 16 -25.10 -5.45 -21.28
CA LYS A 16 -24.13 -4.48 -20.75
C LYS A 16 -22.91 -5.18 -20.15
N LEU A 17 -23.11 -6.33 -19.52
CA LEU A 17 -22.02 -7.12 -18.96
C LEU A 17 -21.08 -7.66 -20.06
N GLN A 18 -21.63 -8.11 -21.19
CA GLN A 18 -20.84 -8.53 -22.35
C GLN A 18 -20.02 -7.37 -22.94
N GLN A 19 -20.62 -6.18 -23.09
CA GLN A 19 -19.89 -4.99 -23.51
C GLN A 19 -18.75 -4.63 -22.53
N LEU A 20 -18.97 -4.83 -21.23
CA LEU A 20 -17.94 -4.56 -20.22
C LEU A 20 -16.77 -5.54 -20.33
N PHE A 21 -17.03 -6.82 -20.58
CA PHE A 21 -15.98 -7.81 -20.85
C PHE A 21 -15.18 -7.46 -22.11
N GLU A 22 -15.85 -7.10 -23.20
CA GLU A 22 -15.20 -6.71 -24.45
C GLU A 22 -14.36 -5.44 -24.29
N LEU A 23 -14.84 -4.47 -23.51
CA LEU A 23 -14.08 -3.27 -23.15
C LEU A 23 -12.87 -3.61 -22.27
N MET A 24 -13.04 -4.50 -21.29
CA MET A 24 -11.94 -4.96 -20.46
C MET A 24 -10.84 -5.62 -21.30
N GLU A 25 -11.20 -6.49 -22.25
CA GLU A 25 -10.25 -7.14 -23.16
C GLU A 25 -9.56 -6.13 -24.08
N LYS A 26 -10.33 -5.26 -24.72
CA LYS A 26 -9.82 -4.24 -25.65
C LYS A 26 -8.85 -3.25 -25.00
N HIS A 27 -9.09 -2.89 -23.75
CA HIS A 27 -8.31 -1.88 -23.01
C HIS A 27 -7.37 -2.47 -21.96
N ASP A 28 -7.20 -3.80 -21.96
CA ASP A 28 -6.39 -4.54 -21.01
C ASP A 28 -6.63 -4.21 -19.51
N LEU A 29 -7.89 -3.90 -19.15
CA LEU A 29 -8.32 -3.63 -17.77
C LEU A 29 -8.36 -4.89 -16.89
N SER A 30 -7.59 -4.93 -15.81
CA SER A 30 -7.56 -6.07 -14.90
C SER A 30 -8.77 -6.14 -13.95
N GLU A 31 -9.36 -5.01 -13.59
CA GLU A 31 -10.49 -4.93 -12.68
C GLU A 31 -11.39 -3.73 -12.96
N VAL A 32 -12.70 -3.92 -12.79
CA VAL A 32 -13.72 -2.89 -12.92
C VAL A 32 -14.69 -2.96 -11.74
N ASN A 33 -14.93 -1.81 -11.09
CA ASN A 33 -15.80 -1.69 -9.93
C ASN A 33 -16.90 -0.64 -10.20
N LEU A 34 -18.16 -1.07 -10.26
CA LEU A 34 -19.31 -0.18 -10.47
C LEU A 34 -20.18 -0.14 -9.20
N LYS A 35 -20.56 1.07 -8.80
CA LYS A 35 -21.51 1.34 -7.71
C LYS A 35 -22.69 2.11 -8.27
N ASN A 36 -23.90 1.62 -8.06
CA ASN A 36 -25.13 2.33 -8.37
C ASN A 36 -26.09 2.23 -7.18
N GLY A 37 -26.10 3.27 -6.34
CA GLY A 37 -26.88 3.26 -5.09
C GLY A 37 -26.43 2.12 -4.15
N PRO A 38 -27.35 1.24 -3.70
CA PRO A 38 -27.00 0.10 -2.84
C PRO A 38 -26.34 -1.06 -3.60
N GLU A 39 -26.35 -1.04 -4.93
CA GLU A 39 -25.88 -2.16 -5.74
C GLU A 39 -24.42 -1.97 -6.17
N HIS A 40 -23.64 -3.05 -6.11
CA HIS A 40 -22.21 -3.02 -6.34
C HIS A 40 -21.73 -4.25 -7.10
N ILE A 41 -21.07 -4.03 -8.23
CA ILE A 41 -20.47 -5.08 -9.07
C ILE A 41 -18.96 -4.88 -9.16
N ARG A 42 -18.23 -5.97 -8.96
CA ARG A 42 -16.79 -6.05 -9.19
C ARG A 42 -16.50 -7.14 -10.22
N LEU A 43 -15.93 -6.74 -11.36
CA LEU A 43 -15.44 -7.64 -12.40
C LEU A 43 -13.91 -7.66 -12.34
N ARG A 44 -13.31 -8.84 -12.29
CA ARG A 44 -11.85 -9.00 -12.30
C ARG A 44 -11.46 -10.06 -13.31
N ARG A 45 -10.40 -9.79 -14.07
CA ARG A 45 -9.81 -10.74 -15.02
C ARG A 45 -8.67 -11.50 -14.34
N GLY A 46 -8.75 -12.84 -14.35
CA GLY A 46 -7.77 -13.75 -13.74
C GLY A 46 -8.27 -14.44 -12.46
N SER A 47 -7.69 -15.60 -12.14
CA SER A 47 -8.01 -16.33 -10.92
C SER A 47 -7.42 -15.61 -9.70
N SER A 48 -8.17 -15.59 -8.59
CA SER A 48 -7.58 -15.30 -7.28
C SER A 48 -6.68 -16.46 -6.90
N THR A 49 -5.41 -16.40 -7.34
CA THR A 49 -4.38 -17.32 -6.87
C THR A 49 -4.03 -16.94 -5.43
N VAL A 50 -4.58 -17.68 -4.49
CA VAL A 50 -4.08 -17.72 -3.11
C VAL A 50 -2.71 -18.39 -3.18
N THR A 51 -1.64 -17.60 -3.14
CA THR A 51 -0.27 -18.11 -3.09
C THR A 51 -0.01 -18.59 -1.66
N VAL A 52 -0.15 -19.89 -1.42
CA VAL A 52 0.33 -20.52 -0.18
C VAL A 52 1.86 -20.57 -0.27
N ALA A 53 2.54 -19.72 0.47
CA ALA A 53 4.00 -19.72 0.56
C ALA A 53 4.48 -20.97 1.31
N ALA A 54 5.30 -21.79 0.65
CA ALA A 54 6.00 -22.90 1.29
C ALA A 54 7.16 -22.37 2.16
N PRO A 55 7.39 -22.93 3.36
CA PRO A 55 8.49 -22.50 4.22
C PRO A 55 9.84 -22.88 3.61
N ALA A 56 10.76 -21.92 3.55
CA ALA A 56 12.14 -22.14 3.14
C ALA A 56 12.94 -22.88 4.23
N PRO A 57 13.89 -23.77 3.87
CA PRO A 57 14.69 -24.51 4.83
C PRO A 57 15.68 -23.58 5.57
N THR A 58 15.62 -23.64 6.89
CA THR A 58 16.54 -22.97 7.81
C THR A 58 17.90 -23.65 7.77
N TYR A 59 18.92 -22.97 7.24
CA TYR A 59 20.32 -23.40 7.41
C TYR A 59 20.80 -23.03 8.81
N LEU A 60 21.20 -24.03 9.59
CA LEU A 60 21.89 -23.86 10.87
C LEU A 60 23.29 -23.28 10.62
N PRO A 61 23.71 -22.20 11.32
CA PRO A 61 25.09 -21.77 11.28
C PRO A 61 25.99 -22.76 12.04
N ALA A 62 27.09 -23.16 11.42
CA ALA A 62 28.14 -23.95 12.05
C ALA A 62 28.89 -23.14 13.13
N PRO A 63 29.33 -23.75 14.24
CA PRO A 63 30.07 -23.04 15.28
C PRO A 63 31.48 -22.69 14.79
N ALA A 64 31.81 -21.40 14.81
CA ALA A 64 33.16 -20.91 14.56
C ALA A 64 34.04 -21.06 15.83
N ALA A 65 35.27 -21.55 15.63
CA ALA A 65 36.29 -21.63 16.66
C ALA A 65 36.83 -20.23 17.04
N PRO A 66 37.24 -20.00 18.30
CA PRO A 66 37.74 -18.70 18.73
C PRO A 66 39.20 -18.51 18.28
N VAL A 67 39.46 -17.45 17.50
CA VAL A 67 40.81 -16.96 17.24
C VAL A 67 40.98 -15.55 17.78
N ALA A 68 42.20 -15.32 18.28
CA ALA A 68 42.61 -14.29 19.20
C ALA A 68 42.36 -12.85 18.72
N SER A 69 42.06 -12.00 19.70
CA SER A 69 42.02 -10.55 19.64
C SER A 69 43.35 -9.92 19.20
N ALA A 70 43.29 -9.03 18.21
CA ALA A 70 44.28 -7.99 17.97
C ALA A 70 43.54 -6.67 17.64
N PRO A 71 43.96 -5.52 18.19
CA PRO A 71 43.23 -4.26 18.04
C PRO A 71 43.61 -3.59 16.72
N ALA A 72 42.62 -3.18 15.93
CA ALA A 72 42.83 -2.34 14.78
C ALA A 72 41.72 -1.28 14.65
N ALA A 73 42.16 -0.04 14.80
CA ALA A 73 41.75 1.18 14.11
C ALA A 73 40.24 1.49 13.92
N ALA A 74 39.86 2.62 14.53
CA ALA A 74 38.60 3.32 14.33
C ALA A 74 38.34 3.68 12.86
N ALA A 75 37.12 3.39 12.41
CA ALA A 75 36.45 4.00 11.26
C ALA A 75 34.95 4.16 11.62
N PRO A 76 34.26 5.16 11.07
CA PRO A 76 33.25 5.93 11.80
C PRO A 76 31.92 5.20 11.94
N ALA A 77 31.32 5.37 13.12
CA ALA A 77 29.98 4.93 13.45
C ALA A 77 28.96 5.63 12.54
N VAL A 78 28.33 4.84 11.67
CA VAL A 78 27.06 5.20 11.04
C VAL A 78 26.05 5.44 12.15
N ALA A 79 25.53 6.67 12.20
CA ALA A 79 24.48 7.05 13.13
C ALA A 79 23.27 6.15 12.89
N THR A 80 23.08 5.18 13.78
CA THR A 80 21.80 4.50 13.92
C THR A 80 20.80 5.55 14.42
N SER A 81 19.97 6.03 13.50
CA SER A 81 18.81 6.84 13.86
C SER A 81 17.94 5.97 14.75
N ALA A 82 17.81 6.37 16.01
CA ALA A 82 17.01 5.67 17.00
C ALA A 82 15.57 5.53 16.48
N ALA A 83 15.16 4.30 16.17
CA ALA A 83 13.76 3.98 15.98
C ALA A 83 13.02 4.34 17.29
N PRO A 84 11.99 5.20 17.26
CA PRO A 84 11.24 5.51 18.47
C PRO A 84 10.59 4.23 18.98
N ALA A 85 10.70 3.97 20.28
CA ALA A 85 10.10 2.82 20.94
C ALA A 85 8.64 2.64 20.50
N ALA A 86 8.24 1.41 20.21
CA ALA A 86 6.85 1.05 19.96
C ALA A 86 6.03 1.38 21.22
N GLU A 87 5.33 2.52 21.21
CA GLU A 87 4.32 2.82 22.20
C GLU A 87 3.22 1.76 22.07
N ALA A 88 2.91 1.07 23.18
CA ALA A 88 1.92 0.02 23.21
C ALA A 88 0.55 0.56 22.73
N GLY A 89 -0.01 -0.06 21.69
CA GLY A 89 -1.36 0.25 21.18
C GLY A 89 -1.42 1.09 19.89
N LEU A 90 -0.28 1.49 19.30
CA LEU A 90 -0.27 2.08 17.96
C LEU A 90 -0.04 1.03 16.87
N ILE A 91 -0.67 1.23 15.72
CA ILE A 91 -0.56 0.38 14.54
C ILE A 91 0.34 1.07 13.52
N ASP A 92 1.33 0.36 13.00
CA ASP A 92 2.24 0.89 11.99
C ASP A 92 1.67 0.69 10.58
N ILE A 93 1.66 1.76 9.78
CA ILE A 93 1.53 1.67 8.33
C ILE A 93 2.94 1.51 7.78
N LYS A 94 3.20 0.40 7.07
CA LYS A 94 4.53 0.02 6.58
C LYS A 94 4.64 0.18 5.08
N SER A 95 5.87 0.37 4.61
CA SER A 95 6.16 0.42 3.19
C SER A 95 5.99 -0.97 2.53
N PRO A 96 5.20 -1.09 1.45
CA PRO A 96 5.08 -2.35 0.71
C PRO A 96 6.19 -2.53 -0.34
N THR A 97 7.03 -1.53 -0.59
CA THR A 97 8.06 -1.53 -1.64
C THR A 97 9.31 -0.76 -1.23
N VAL A 98 10.44 -0.98 -1.91
CA VAL A 98 11.63 -0.12 -1.76
C VAL A 98 11.48 1.10 -2.68
N GLY A 99 11.82 2.30 -2.21
CA GLY A 99 11.70 3.51 -3.02
C GLY A 99 11.97 4.79 -2.25
N THR A 100 11.49 5.91 -2.80
CA THR A 100 11.56 7.23 -2.16
C THR A 100 10.19 7.66 -1.64
N PHE A 101 10.11 8.07 -0.39
CA PHE A 101 8.85 8.45 0.27
C PHE A 101 8.47 9.91 -0.02
N TYR A 102 7.21 10.14 -0.40
CA TYR A 102 6.66 11.47 -0.61
C TYR A 102 5.34 11.68 0.13
N THR A 103 5.19 12.84 0.76
CA THR A 103 3.98 13.19 1.53
C THR A 103 2.84 13.75 0.69
N SER A 104 3.13 14.17 -0.55
CA SER A 104 2.18 14.88 -1.43
C SER A 104 2.16 14.27 -2.84
N PRO A 105 1.07 14.43 -3.62
CA PRO A 105 0.99 13.94 -5.00
C PRO A 105 1.95 14.67 -5.94
N THR A 106 2.19 15.95 -5.69
CA THR A 106 3.21 16.77 -6.36
C THR A 106 3.91 17.67 -5.32
N PRO A 107 5.07 18.29 -5.64
CA PRO A 107 5.77 19.18 -4.72
C PRO A 107 4.98 20.43 -4.29
N GLU A 108 3.98 20.83 -5.09
CA GLU A 108 3.18 22.04 -4.86
C GLU A 108 1.87 21.73 -4.10
N ASP A 109 1.49 20.45 -4.05
CA ASP A 109 0.27 20.00 -3.40
C ASP A 109 0.44 19.80 -1.88
N PRO A 110 -0.65 19.96 -1.11
CA PRO A 110 -0.65 19.64 0.31
C PRO A 110 -0.37 18.14 0.54
N ALA A 111 0.16 17.83 1.73
CA ALA A 111 0.35 16.45 2.14
C ALA A 111 -0.98 15.70 2.18
N PHE A 112 -0.96 14.41 1.80
CA PHE A 112 -2.14 13.54 1.87
C PHE A 112 -2.73 13.49 3.29
N VAL A 113 -1.85 13.41 4.30
CA VAL A 113 -2.21 13.37 5.71
C VAL A 113 -1.19 14.12 6.56
N ASN A 114 -1.64 14.62 7.71
CA ASN A 114 -0.82 15.23 8.75
C ASN A 114 -1.04 14.48 10.08
N VAL A 115 -0.20 14.76 11.08
CA VAL A 115 -0.46 14.30 12.45
C VAL A 115 -1.81 14.87 12.90
N GLY A 116 -2.68 13.99 13.41
CA GLY A 116 -4.07 14.31 13.77
C GLY A 116 -5.09 14.03 12.68
N SER A 117 -4.69 13.69 11.45
CA SER A 117 -5.62 13.32 10.38
C SER A 117 -6.27 11.96 10.65
N THR A 118 -7.59 11.88 10.44
CA THR A 118 -8.33 10.60 10.46
C THR A 118 -8.20 9.90 9.10
N VAL A 119 -7.91 8.61 9.13
CA VAL A 119 -7.73 7.76 7.95
C VAL A 119 -8.60 6.49 8.06
N GLY A 120 -9.05 5.99 6.91
CA GLY A 120 -9.65 4.67 6.78
C GLY A 120 -8.79 3.75 5.90
N PRO A 121 -9.18 2.47 5.72
CA PRO A 121 -8.31 1.47 5.09
C PRO A 121 -7.95 1.77 3.64
N GLN A 122 -8.76 2.60 2.97
CA GLN A 122 -8.58 2.99 1.57
C GLN A 122 -8.04 4.43 1.43
N THR A 123 -7.82 5.14 2.54
CA THR A 123 -7.27 6.51 2.49
C THR A 123 -5.82 6.44 2.09
N VAL A 124 -5.43 7.17 1.05
CA VAL A 124 -4.04 7.29 0.61
C VAL A 124 -3.30 8.20 1.58
N VAL A 125 -2.15 7.74 2.09
CA VAL A 125 -1.37 8.44 3.12
C VAL A 125 -0.04 8.99 2.60
N CYS A 126 0.51 8.40 1.55
CA CYS A 126 1.75 8.84 0.92
C CYS A 126 1.90 8.23 -0.48
N ILE A 127 2.95 8.64 -1.18
CA ILE A 127 3.42 8.00 -2.40
C ILE A 127 4.82 7.45 -2.16
N ILE A 128 5.12 6.31 -2.79
CA ILE A 128 6.48 5.78 -2.90
C ILE A 128 6.88 5.72 -4.36
N GLU A 129 7.98 6.38 -4.69
CA GLU A 129 8.59 6.31 -6.02
C GLU A 129 9.54 5.12 -6.09
N ALA A 130 9.25 4.18 -6.98
CA ALA A 130 10.11 3.05 -7.30
C ALA A 130 10.29 2.96 -8.81
N MET A 131 11.54 3.05 -9.29
CA MET A 131 11.86 2.95 -10.73
C MET A 131 11.03 3.91 -11.62
N LYS A 132 10.88 5.18 -11.21
CA LYS A 132 10.06 6.22 -11.85
C LYS A 132 8.54 5.97 -11.84
N VAL A 133 8.07 4.99 -11.08
CA VAL A 133 6.64 4.73 -10.86
C VAL A 133 6.26 5.25 -9.48
N PHE A 134 5.23 6.09 -9.42
CA PHE A 134 4.71 6.68 -8.19
C PHE A 134 3.51 5.87 -7.70
N ASN A 135 3.73 5.03 -6.69
CA ASN A 135 2.70 4.17 -6.11
C ASN A 135 2.02 4.87 -4.93
N GLN A 136 0.70 5.02 -4.99
CA GLN A 136 -0.08 5.49 -3.85
C GLN A 136 -0.21 4.40 -2.79
N ILE A 137 0.08 4.74 -1.54
CA ILE A 137 0.04 3.82 -0.42
C ILE A 137 -1.24 4.06 0.39
N PRO A 138 -2.19 3.10 0.41
CA PRO A 138 -3.36 3.18 1.28
C PRO A 138 -2.99 2.89 2.75
N ALA A 139 -3.78 3.40 3.69
CA ALA A 139 -3.53 3.19 5.11
C ALA A 139 -3.72 1.74 5.56
N GLU A 140 -4.61 0.98 4.91
CA GLU A 140 -5.04 -0.40 5.27
C GLU A 140 -5.69 -0.55 6.65
N VAL A 141 -5.56 0.45 7.51
CA VAL A 141 -6.11 0.52 8.86
C VAL A 141 -6.99 1.76 9.01
N SER A 142 -7.84 1.75 10.03
CA SER A 142 -8.64 2.93 10.42
C SER A 142 -8.08 3.54 11.69
N GLY A 143 -8.16 4.86 11.83
CA GLY A 143 -7.75 5.56 13.04
C GLY A 143 -7.26 6.98 12.76
N THR A 144 -6.44 7.51 13.66
CA THR A 144 -5.84 8.85 13.55
C THR A 144 -4.32 8.77 13.45
N ILE A 145 -3.71 9.50 12.51
CA ILE A 145 -2.25 9.59 12.38
C ILE A 145 -1.67 10.20 13.65
N ALA A 146 -0.88 9.42 14.38
CA ALA A 146 -0.21 9.84 15.60
C ALA A 146 1.21 10.37 15.31
N ALA A 147 1.91 9.79 14.34
CA ALA A 147 3.24 10.23 13.95
C ALA A 147 3.57 9.88 12.49
N VAL A 148 4.41 10.69 11.87
CA VAL A 148 5.09 10.41 10.59
C VAL A 148 6.53 10.06 10.92
N LEU A 149 6.99 8.89 10.52
CA LEU A 149 8.28 8.31 10.93
C LEU A 149 9.40 8.53 9.90
N VAL A 150 9.04 9.00 8.70
CA VAL A 150 9.95 9.20 7.56
C VAL A 150 9.78 10.62 7.03
N LYS A 151 10.86 11.27 6.59
CA LYS A 151 10.78 12.62 6.01
C LYS A 151 10.52 12.56 4.52
N ASN A 152 9.86 13.59 4.00
CA ASN A 152 9.63 13.73 2.57
C ASN A 152 10.96 13.73 1.79
N GLY A 153 11.07 12.86 0.79
CA GLY A 153 12.27 12.66 -0.04
C GLY A 153 13.25 11.61 0.50
N ASP A 154 13.01 11.02 1.67
CA ASP A 154 13.91 9.99 2.23
C ASP A 154 13.69 8.63 1.54
N PRO A 155 14.76 7.81 1.42
CA PRO A 155 14.64 6.44 0.97
C PRO A 155 13.93 5.56 2.02
N VAL A 156 13.15 4.59 1.54
CA VAL A 156 12.43 3.62 2.37
C VAL A 156 12.61 2.20 1.86
N GLU A 157 12.62 1.25 2.79
CA GLU A 157 12.77 -0.18 2.54
C GLU A 157 11.44 -0.94 2.71
N TYR A 158 11.37 -2.16 2.18
CA TYR A 158 10.22 -3.04 2.37
C TYR A 158 9.98 -3.31 3.88
N GLY A 159 8.74 -3.13 4.31
CA GLY A 159 8.33 -3.35 5.70
C GLY A 159 8.73 -2.24 6.67
N GLN A 160 9.41 -1.18 6.20
CA GLN A 160 9.78 -0.05 7.04
C GLN A 160 8.52 0.71 7.51
N PRO A 161 8.36 0.97 8.82
CA PRO A 161 7.27 1.80 9.33
C PRO A 161 7.35 3.23 8.79
N LEU A 162 6.25 3.71 8.22
CA LEU A 162 6.10 5.05 7.65
C LEU A 162 5.29 5.98 8.56
N PHE A 163 4.21 5.45 9.14
CA PHE A 163 3.30 6.18 10.02
C PHE A 163 2.92 5.32 11.22
N ARG A 164 2.57 5.99 12.33
CA ARG A 164 1.84 5.37 13.45
C ARG A 164 0.40 5.85 13.46
N VAL A 165 -0.51 4.91 13.65
CA VAL A 165 -1.95 5.16 13.74
C VAL A 165 -2.44 4.78 15.13
N ARG A 166 -3.22 5.68 15.74
CA ARG A 166 -4.05 5.36 16.89
C ARG A 166 -5.39 4.82 16.38
N PRO A 167 -5.74 3.55 16.63
CA PRO A 167 -7.00 2.96 16.19
C PRO A 167 -8.23 3.67 16.76
#